data_AF-A0A848XR30-F1
#
_entry.id   AF-A0A848XR30-F1
#
_cell.length_a   1.000
_cell.length_b   1.000
_cell.length_c   1.000
_cell.angle_alpha   90.00
_cell.angle_beta   90.00
_cell.angle_gamma   90.00
#
_symmetry.space_group_name_H-M   'P 1'
#
loop_
_entity.id
_entity.type
_entity.pdbx_description
1 polymer ?
#
loop_
_entity_poly.entity_id
_entity_poly.type
_entity_poly.pdbx_seq_one_letter_code
_entity_poly.pdbx_strand_id
1 'polypeptide(L)'
;MRAIRGRLWLAVLAGVLPASSASAQSGEVRLDFGAARTLPPAGTDAVEASYLLLGLSGQRTWAGGSLVGFSLAGGRPAGTLGSDWASGQVMGELWTDRGGLFDLGLGARGYAFRVGAPFVYETNTVELMPQVRVNGSRMSSILRGEVGSGRSEIALHRTDFVRRGSRELWHRGIVLENSVLVPRGLVVAGGGLYEGRAGSYKRGFLEWILSGPATVRVSGEAWDTPLGVVYAGSVGLSLSLWGPWTVRADGGRGLPDPLVRAPQGLQGGGFLGLRLLDLAPGPIGSTSVRVLEEDPAGAMVAFSLPENVGDSVWVRGSFTAWEGRAMRVEDGQWRLRLRVPPGTHHFGFEVDGDWYLPPDVPGRVADEWGQENGTLVVSSDDNVTGGTP
;
A
#
# COMPACT_ATOMS: atom_id res chain seq x y z
N MET A 1 7.65 -0.81 40.42
CA MET A 1 6.79 -1.00 39.22
C MET A 1 7.43 -0.33 38.00
N ARG A 2 8.45 -0.96 37.39
CA ARG A 2 9.20 -0.36 36.26
C ARG A 2 9.72 -1.40 35.25
N ALA A 3 9.12 -2.59 35.20
CA ALA A 3 9.62 -3.72 34.40
C ALA A 3 8.58 -4.33 33.44
N ILE A 4 7.47 -3.63 33.14
CA ILE A 4 6.41 -4.14 32.22
C ILE A 4 6.33 -3.35 30.89
N ARG A 5 7.11 -2.28 30.71
CA ARG A 5 7.06 -1.44 29.48
C ARG A 5 7.99 -1.88 28.33
N GLY A 6 8.75 -2.97 28.49
CA GLY A 6 9.77 -3.39 27.51
C GLY A 6 9.45 -4.62 26.67
N ARG A 7 8.31 -5.30 26.88
CA ARG A 7 8.02 -6.60 26.24
C ARG A 7 6.89 -6.60 25.22
N LEU A 8 6.21 -5.46 24.98
CA LEU A 8 5.14 -5.39 23.98
C LEU A 8 5.65 -5.18 22.53
N TRP A 9 6.88 -4.71 22.35
CA TRP A 9 7.46 -4.46 21.02
C TRP A 9 8.14 -5.69 20.40
N LEU A 10 8.51 -6.69 21.20
CA LEU A 10 9.16 -7.92 20.71
C LEU A 10 8.17 -8.99 20.24
N ALA A 11 6.87 -8.84 20.53
CA ALA A 11 5.82 -9.69 19.96
C ALA A 11 5.49 -9.34 18.49
N VAL A 12 5.93 -8.17 18.00
CA VAL A 12 5.77 -7.75 16.59
C VAL A 12 6.74 -8.50 15.66
N LEU A 13 7.82 -9.07 16.19
CA LEU A 13 8.84 -9.76 15.40
C LEU A 13 8.81 -11.30 15.51
N ALA A 14 8.09 -11.88 16.47
CA ALA A 14 8.18 -13.32 16.76
C ALA A 14 6.94 -14.16 16.39
N GLY A 15 5.98 -13.60 15.67
CA GLY A 15 4.96 -14.37 14.95
C GLY A 15 3.55 -13.83 15.15
N VAL A 16 2.85 -13.53 14.05
CA VAL A 16 1.39 -13.37 14.06
C VAL A 16 0.82 -13.89 12.71
N LEU A 17 0.84 -15.22 12.65
CA LEU A 17 0.08 -16.19 11.85
C LEU A 17 -0.98 -15.66 10.85
N PRO A 18 -1.03 -16.17 9.60
CA PRO A 18 -2.33 -16.49 9.02
C PRO A 18 -2.92 -17.67 9.81
N ALA A 19 -4.12 -17.51 10.39
CA ALA A 19 -4.95 -18.64 10.79
C ALA A 19 -5.81 -19.11 9.61
N SER A 20 -5.24 -19.10 8.40
CA SER A 20 -5.84 -19.64 7.20
C SER A 20 -4.82 -20.56 6.53
N SER A 21 -5.29 -21.63 5.92
CA SER A 21 -4.53 -22.50 5.02
C SER A 21 -4.05 -21.78 3.74
N ALA A 22 -4.07 -20.43 3.72
CA ALA A 22 -3.73 -19.60 2.58
C ALA A 22 -2.21 -19.45 2.48
N SER A 23 -1.67 -19.75 1.30
CA SER A 23 -0.29 -19.50 0.95
C SER A 23 0.01 -18.00 0.97
N ALA A 24 1.22 -17.63 1.42
CA ALA A 24 1.68 -16.24 1.31
C ALA A 24 1.82 -15.88 -0.18
N GLN A 25 1.49 -14.66 -0.57
CA GLN A 25 1.55 -14.25 -1.98
C GLN A 25 2.70 -13.30 -2.26
N SER A 26 2.91 -12.36 -1.35
CA SER A 26 4.10 -11.53 -1.36
C SER A 26 4.46 -11.06 0.01
N GLY A 27 5.67 -10.52 0.11
CA GLY A 27 5.99 -9.63 1.18
C GLY A 27 7.37 -9.05 0.96
N GLU A 28 7.60 -7.91 1.56
CA GLU A 28 8.89 -7.25 1.47
C GLU A 28 9.17 -6.48 2.74
N VAL A 29 10.46 -6.26 3.00
CA VAL A 29 10.92 -5.24 3.95
C VAL A 29 11.77 -4.24 3.18
N ARG A 30 11.47 -2.96 3.33
CA ARG A 30 12.14 -1.85 2.64
C ARG A 30 12.70 -0.86 3.65
N LEU A 31 13.91 -0.37 3.36
CA LEU A 31 14.52 0.77 4.00
C LEU A 31 14.46 1.97 3.06
N ASP A 32 13.96 3.10 3.52
CA ASP A 32 13.74 4.31 2.74
C ASP A 32 14.59 5.46 3.25
N PHE A 33 15.26 6.16 2.35
CA PHE A 33 16.01 7.37 2.62
C PHE A 33 15.44 8.49 1.75
N GLY A 34 15.21 9.66 2.31
CA GLY A 34 14.61 10.71 1.51
C GLY A 34 14.74 12.10 2.09
N ALA A 35 14.14 13.04 1.39
CA ALA A 35 13.92 14.38 1.89
C ALA A 35 12.49 14.81 1.58
N ALA A 36 11.88 15.51 2.51
CA ALA A 36 10.56 16.10 2.32
C ALA A 36 10.55 17.56 2.73
N ARG A 37 9.61 18.30 2.15
CA ARG A 37 9.32 19.69 2.50
C ARG A 37 7.86 19.78 2.90
N THR A 38 7.60 20.49 3.98
CA THR A 38 6.27 20.82 4.46
C THR A 38 6.09 22.32 4.37
N LEU A 39 5.11 22.75 3.59
CA LEU A 39 4.64 24.11 3.51
C LEU A 39 3.45 24.27 4.44
N PRO A 40 3.46 25.29 5.31
CA PRO A 40 2.36 25.53 6.24
C PRO A 40 1.09 25.99 5.48
N PRO A 41 -0.09 25.92 6.13
CA PRO A 41 -1.31 26.43 5.54
C PRO A 41 -1.18 27.92 5.18
N ALA A 42 -1.79 28.30 4.05
CA ALA A 42 -1.83 29.69 3.62
C ALA A 42 -2.45 30.58 4.71
N GLY A 43 -1.81 31.73 4.99
CA GLY A 43 -2.27 32.68 6.02
C GLY A 43 -1.86 32.33 7.45
N THR A 44 -0.90 31.42 7.65
CA THR A 44 -0.29 31.17 8.96
C THR A 44 1.11 31.77 9.05
N ASP A 45 1.52 32.21 10.24
CA ASP A 45 2.88 32.72 10.52
C ASP A 45 3.93 31.59 10.64
N ALA A 46 3.56 30.36 10.29
CA ALA A 46 4.47 29.23 10.34
C ALA A 46 5.48 29.32 9.18
N VAL A 47 6.69 28.82 9.43
CA VAL A 47 7.75 28.75 8.43
C VAL A 47 7.78 27.35 7.83
N GLU A 48 8.13 27.27 6.56
CA GLU A 48 8.40 25.98 5.90
C GLU A 48 9.49 25.18 6.61
N ALA A 49 9.35 23.85 6.58
CA ALA A 49 10.31 22.94 7.15
C ALA A 49 10.71 21.89 6.12
N SER A 50 12.01 21.64 6.02
CA SER A 50 12.59 20.57 5.21
C SER A 50 13.19 19.53 6.13
N TYR A 51 12.98 18.25 5.82
CA TYR A 51 13.42 17.12 6.64
C TYR A 51 14.26 16.16 5.82
N LEU A 52 15.32 15.63 6.43
CA LEU A 52 15.95 14.37 6.03
C LEU A 52 15.20 13.23 6.69
N LEU A 53 14.86 12.21 5.91
CA LEU A 53 13.97 11.13 6.31
C LEU A 53 14.68 9.78 6.25
N LEU A 54 14.39 8.96 7.26
CA LEU A 54 14.73 7.54 7.29
C LEU A 54 13.47 6.76 7.65
N GLY A 55 13.14 5.74 6.87
CA GLY A 55 11.98 4.89 7.10
C GLY A 55 12.31 3.41 6.95
N LEU A 56 11.63 2.57 7.73
CA LEU A 56 11.63 1.12 7.57
C LEU A 56 10.17 0.69 7.45
N SER A 57 9.84 -0.03 6.41
CA SER A 57 8.50 -0.56 6.19
C SER A 57 8.56 -2.01 5.79
N GLY A 58 7.49 -2.74 6.05
CA GLY A 58 7.35 -4.07 5.51
C GLY A 58 5.91 -4.50 5.51
N GLN A 59 5.58 -5.37 4.57
CA GLN A 59 4.25 -5.95 4.47
C GLN A 59 4.35 -7.39 4.00
N ARG A 60 3.30 -8.15 4.32
CA ARG A 60 3.12 -9.51 3.83
C ARG A 60 1.64 -9.75 3.57
N THR A 61 1.34 -10.26 2.37
CA THR A 61 0.00 -10.61 1.94
C THR A 61 -0.14 -12.12 1.79
N TRP A 62 -1.37 -12.60 1.96
CA TRP A 62 -1.75 -14.00 1.77
C TRP A 62 -2.93 -14.08 0.82
N ALA A 63 -3.12 -15.26 0.22
CA ALA A 63 -4.29 -15.53 -0.61
C ALA A 63 -5.60 -15.21 0.14
N GLY A 64 -6.58 -14.71 -0.61
CA GLY A 64 -7.82 -14.18 -0.05
C GLY A 64 -7.71 -12.75 0.51
N GLY A 65 -6.57 -12.08 0.34
CA GLY A 65 -6.40 -10.66 0.66
C GLY A 65 -6.09 -10.36 2.12
N SER A 66 -5.76 -11.37 2.93
CA SER A 66 -5.23 -11.12 4.29
C SER A 66 -3.86 -10.46 4.20
N LEU A 67 -3.55 -9.56 5.13
CA LEU A 67 -2.35 -8.71 5.10
C LEU A 67 -1.88 -8.42 6.53
N VAL A 68 -0.57 -8.31 6.71
CA VAL A 68 0.04 -7.66 7.88
C VAL A 68 1.11 -6.71 7.37
N GLY A 69 1.17 -5.52 7.94
CA GLY A 69 2.13 -4.50 7.56
C GLY A 69 2.59 -3.68 8.75
N PHE A 70 3.78 -3.09 8.61
CA PHE A 70 4.31 -2.11 9.52
C PHE A 70 5.04 -1.01 8.77
N SER A 71 5.11 0.16 9.39
CA SER A 71 5.96 1.25 8.96
C SER A 71 6.52 1.98 10.17
N LEU A 72 7.78 2.37 10.10
CA LEU A 72 8.47 3.20 11.07
C LEU A 72 9.17 4.29 10.27
N ALA A 73 9.03 5.55 10.66
CA ALA A 73 9.76 6.63 10.00
C ALA A 73 10.21 7.66 11.02
N GLY A 74 11.30 8.35 10.70
CA GLY A 74 11.77 9.48 11.48
C GLY A 74 12.33 10.55 10.56
N GLY A 75 12.17 11.80 11.00
CA GLY A 75 12.67 12.96 10.28
C GLY A 75 13.50 13.85 11.18
N ARG A 76 14.61 14.36 10.63
CA ARG A 76 15.37 15.45 11.24
C ARG A 76 15.29 16.69 10.37
N PRO A 77 15.06 17.88 10.94
CA PRO A 77 15.01 19.10 10.17
C PRO A 77 16.38 19.40 9.55
N ALA A 78 16.40 19.82 8.29
CA ALA A 78 17.60 20.26 7.59
C ALA A 78 18.03 21.69 7.99
N GLY A 79 17.12 22.44 8.62
CA GLY A 79 17.36 23.79 9.13
C GLY A 79 17.15 23.90 10.65
N THR A 80 17.22 25.11 11.17
CA THR A 80 17.03 25.42 12.60
C THR A 80 15.56 25.51 13.01
N LEU A 81 14.66 25.53 12.02
CA LEU A 81 13.21 25.64 12.18
C LEU A 81 12.60 24.27 11.91
N GLY A 82 12.35 23.53 12.99
CA GLY A 82 11.75 22.20 12.94
C GLY A 82 12.14 21.37 14.15
N SER A 83 11.42 20.28 14.37
CA SER A 83 11.67 19.36 15.47
C SER A 83 11.86 17.96 14.90
N ASP A 84 12.80 17.22 15.49
CA ASP A 84 12.92 15.79 15.22
C ASP A 84 11.56 15.12 15.46
N TRP A 85 11.17 14.21 14.57
CA TRP A 85 9.92 13.46 14.73
C TRP A 85 10.13 11.99 14.43
N ALA A 86 9.26 11.16 15.00
CA ALA A 86 9.19 9.74 14.75
C ALA A 86 7.72 9.30 14.64
N SER A 87 7.44 8.42 13.69
CA SER A 87 6.14 7.80 13.47
C SER A 87 6.28 6.29 13.39
N GLY A 88 5.24 5.58 13.77
CA GLY A 88 5.17 4.14 13.66
C GLY A 88 3.73 3.69 13.47
N GLN A 89 3.54 2.68 12.64
CA GLN A 89 2.26 2.03 12.40
C GLN A 89 2.45 0.53 12.29
N VAL A 90 1.47 -0.21 12.80
CA VAL A 90 1.28 -1.63 12.52
C VAL A 90 -0.17 -1.81 12.09
N MET A 91 -0.41 -2.59 11.06
CA MET A 91 -1.75 -2.93 10.60
C MET A 91 -1.85 -4.39 10.24
N GLY A 92 -3.05 -4.94 10.30
CA GLY A 92 -3.34 -6.25 9.76
C GLY A 92 -4.80 -6.39 9.41
N GLU A 93 -5.08 -7.17 8.38
CA GLU A 93 -6.41 -7.59 7.97
C GLU A 93 -6.44 -9.10 7.80
N LEU A 94 -7.44 -9.72 8.42
CA LEU A 94 -7.71 -11.14 8.29
C LEU A 94 -9.04 -11.32 7.58
N TRP A 95 -9.09 -12.18 6.57
CA TRP A 95 -10.29 -12.49 5.80
C TRP A 95 -10.61 -13.99 5.85
N THR A 96 -11.90 -14.31 5.93
CA THR A 96 -12.40 -15.67 5.73
C THR A 96 -12.56 -15.90 4.23
N ASP A 97 -11.58 -16.54 3.59
CA ASP A 97 -11.67 -16.91 2.17
C ASP A 97 -12.41 -18.24 2.04
N ARG A 98 -13.75 -18.20 2.02
CA ARG A 98 -14.61 -19.41 2.05
C ARG A 98 -15.32 -19.70 0.73
N GLY A 99 -15.04 -18.94 -0.34
CA GLY A 99 -15.71 -19.08 -1.64
C GLY A 99 -17.23 -18.86 -1.60
N GLY A 100 -17.74 -18.17 -0.57
CA GLY A 100 -19.15 -17.84 -0.40
C GLY A 100 -19.55 -16.54 -1.11
N LEU A 101 -20.81 -16.13 -0.96
CA LEU A 101 -21.32 -14.85 -1.52
C LEU A 101 -20.65 -13.61 -0.89
N PHE A 102 -20.09 -13.76 0.31
CA PHE A 102 -19.36 -12.71 1.01
C PHE A 102 -18.26 -13.32 1.88
N ASP A 103 -17.21 -12.55 2.10
CA ASP A 103 -16.15 -12.84 3.06
C ASP A 103 -16.35 -11.98 4.32
N LEU A 104 -16.05 -12.55 5.47
CA LEU A 104 -15.96 -11.82 6.72
C LEU A 104 -14.50 -11.50 7.01
N GLY A 105 -14.25 -10.34 7.56
CA GLY A 105 -12.91 -9.97 7.96
C GLY A 105 -12.83 -9.19 9.26
N LEU A 106 -11.62 -9.11 9.77
CA LEU A 106 -11.26 -8.29 10.92
C LEU A 106 -9.95 -7.58 10.63
N GLY A 107 -10.02 -6.26 10.56
CA GLY A 107 -8.86 -5.38 10.52
C GLY A 107 -8.49 -4.88 11.91
N ALA A 108 -7.20 -4.60 12.11
CA ALA A 108 -6.68 -3.91 13.27
C ALA A 108 -5.55 -2.97 12.86
N ARG A 109 -5.46 -1.82 13.52
CA ARG A 109 -4.43 -0.81 13.23
C ARG A 109 -3.97 -0.15 14.51
N GLY A 110 -2.66 -0.07 14.71
CA GLY A 110 -2.01 0.68 15.77
C GLY A 110 -1.13 1.77 15.17
N TYR A 111 -1.19 2.97 15.72
CA TYR A 111 -0.38 4.11 15.27
C TYR A 111 0.21 4.85 16.45
N ALA A 112 1.45 5.31 16.30
CA ALA A 112 2.15 6.15 17.25
C ALA A 112 2.90 7.25 16.49
N PHE A 113 2.89 8.47 17.03
CA PHE A 113 3.65 9.58 16.48
C PHE A 113 4.15 10.49 17.59
N ARG A 114 5.37 11.00 17.40
CA ARG A 114 6.05 11.87 18.33
C ARG A 114 6.80 12.97 17.60
N VAL A 115 6.69 14.20 18.12
CA VAL A 115 7.53 15.35 17.76
C VAL A 115 8.33 15.76 18.99
N GLY A 116 9.60 16.10 18.77
CA GLY A 116 10.53 16.56 19.80
C GLY A 116 10.33 18.01 20.20
N ALA A 117 11.24 18.51 21.04
CA ALA A 117 11.22 19.91 21.48
C ALA A 117 11.38 20.90 20.30
N PRO A 118 10.85 22.13 20.41
CA PRO A 118 10.16 22.69 21.58
C PRO A 118 8.66 22.35 21.67
N PHE A 119 8.08 21.78 20.61
CA PHE A 119 6.66 21.41 20.55
C PHE A 119 6.51 19.90 20.72
N VAL A 120 6.68 19.44 21.96
CA VAL A 120 6.57 18.00 22.24
C VAL A 120 5.12 17.60 22.04
N TYR A 121 4.90 16.75 21.05
CA TYR A 121 3.61 16.19 20.71
C TYR A 121 3.75 14.68 20.67
N GLU A 122 2.84 13.96 21.30
CA GLU A 122 2.78 12.51 21.25
C GLU A 122 1.35 12.06 21.02
N THR A 123 1.13 11.09 20.14
CA THR A 123 -0.18 10.46 19.96
C THR A 123 -0.02 8.97 19.78
N ASN A 124 -0.94 8.21 20.34
CA ASN A 124 -1.00 6.77 20.17
C ASN A 124 -2.47 6.37 20.00
N THR A 125 -2.77 5.57 18.98
CA THR A 125 -4.13 5.10 18.70
C THR A 125 -4.13 3.62 18.36
N VAL A 126 -5.26 2.97 18.65
CA VAL A 126 -5.56 1.61 18.24
C VAL A 126 -6.98 1.58 17.68
N GLU A 127 -7.17 0.86 16.60
CA GLU A 127 -8.44 0.73 15.89
C GLU A 127 -8.70 -0.72 15.52
N LEU A 128 -9.98 -1.08 15.56
CA LEU A 128 -10.51 -2.38 15.16
C LEU A 128 -11.59 -2.19 14.11
N MET A 129 -11.59 -3.06 13.12
CA MET A 129 -12.35 -2.90 11.90
C MET A 129 -13.03 -4.20 11.48
N PRO A 130 -14.17 -4.58 12.08
CA PRO A 130 -14.98 -5.67 11.54
C PRO A 130 -15.48 -5.31 10.14
N GLN A 131 -15.37 -6.24 9.20
CA GLN A 131 -15.63 -5.95 7.79
C GLN A 131 -16.31 -7.12 7.07
N VAL A 132 -17.08 -6.78 6.05
CA VAL A 132 -17.72 -7.73 5.13
C VAL A 132 -17.34 -7.32 3.72
N ARG A 133 -16.89 -8.28 2.93
CA ARG A 133 -16.50 -8.07 1.54
C ARG A 133 -17.41 -8.88 0.63
N VAL A 134 -17.88 -8.25 -0.44
CA VAL A 134 -18.58 -8.90 -1.54
C VAL A 134 -17.73 -8.72 -2.78
N ASN A 135 -17.35 -9.83 -3.40
CA ASN A 135 -16.54 -9.80 -4.60
C ASN A 135 -17.39 -10.16 -5.83
N GLY A 136 -17.23 -9.39 -6.90
CA GLY A 136 -17.66 -9.70 -8.26
C GLY A 136 -16.46 -9.87 -9.18
N SER A 137 -16.70 -10.07 -10.48
CA SER A 137 -15.64 -10.40 -11.45
C SER A 137 -14.74 -9.24 -11.90
N ARG A 138 -15.05 -8.01 -11.49
CA ARG A 138 -14.27 -6.77 -11.77
C ARG A 138 -14.37 -5.72 -10.66
N MET A 139 -15.10 -6.04 -9.60
CA MET A 139 -15.50 -5.09 -8.56
C MET A 139 -15.55 -5.81 -7.23
N SER A 140 -15.03 -5.19 -6.19
CA SER A 140 -15.24 -5.61 -4.81
C SER A 140 -15.83 -4.46 -4.02
N SER A 141 -16.72 -4.80 -3.09
CA SER A 141 -17.33 -3.86 -2.15
C SER A 141 -17.02 -4.32 -0.75
N ILE A 142 -16.44 -3.43 0.06
CA ILE A 142 -16.14 -3.67 1.46
C ILE A 142 -16.99 -2.73 2.31
N LEU A 143 -17.82 -3.30 3.18
CA LEU A 143 -18.47 -2.58 4.26
C LEU A 143 -17.69 -2.82 5.55
N ARG A 144 -17.19 -1.74 6.15
CA ARG A 144 -16.32 -1.76 7.33
C ARG A 144 -16.97 -0.99 8.45
N GLY A 145 -17.12 -1.62 9.61
CA GLY A 145 -17.31 -0.92 10.87
C GLY A 145 -15.95 -0.50 11.40
N GLU A 146 -15.83 0.67 12.01
CA GLU A 146 -14.60 1.13 12.64
C GLU A 146 -14.87 1.51 14.08
N VAL A 147 -13.98 1.11 15.00
CA VAL A 147 -13.94 1.61 16.37
C VAL A 147 -12.50 1.89 16.75
N GLY A 148 -12.24 3.07 17.27
CA GLY A 148 -10.91 3.54 17.60
C GLY A 148 -10.83 4.18 18.97
N SER A 149 -9.69 4.02 19.62
CA SER A 149 -9.37 4.74 20.85
C SER A 149 -7.89 5.10 20.90
N GLY A 150 -7.54 6.13 21.66
CA GLY A 150 -6.17 6.55 21.80
C GLY A 150 -5.98 7.68 22.80
N ARG A 151 -4.75 8.19 22.82
CA ARG A 151 -4.36 9.31 23.67
C ARG A 151 -3.39 10.20 22.93
N SER A 152 -3.61 11.50 23.06
CA SER A 152 -2.72 12.54 22.58
C SER A 152 -2.25 13.41 23.74
N GLU A 153 -0.97 13.75 23.74
CA GLU A 153 -0.33 14.64 24.69
C GLU A 153 0.43 15.76 23.96
N ILE A 154 0.28 16.98 24.46
CA ILE A 154 1.02 18.15 24.00
C ILE A 154 1.70 18.76 25.22
N ALA A 155 3.02 18.97 25.12
CA ALA A 155 3.78 19.76 26.08
C ALA A 155 4.44 20.94 25.37
N LEU A 156 4.06 22.14 25.79
CA LEU A 156 4.60 23.38 25.27
C LEU A 156 5.69 23.87 26.21
N HIS A 157 6.94 23.80 25.75
CA HIS A 157 8.10 24.22 26.52
C HIS A 157 8.43 25.68 26.20
N ARG A 158 8.25 26.56 27.19
CA ARG A 158 8.74 27.94 27.16
C ARG A 158 9.90 28.08 28.15
N THR A 159 10.71 29.12 28.01
CA THR A 159 11.91 29.37 28.85
C THR A 159 11.62 29.24 30.35
N ASP A 160 10.43 29.65 30.79
CA ASP A 160 10.12 29.76 32.23
C ASP A 160 9.03 28.77 32.70
N PHE A 161 8.37 28.04 31.80
CA PHE A 161 7.34 27.07 32.18
C PHE A 161 7.06 26.02 31.10
N VAL A 162 6.56 24.85 31.54
CA VAL A 162 6.04 23.79 30.68
C VAL A 162 4.53 23.65 30.90
N ARG A 163 3.73 23.86 29.85
CA ARG A 163 2.29 23.59 29.90
C ARG A 163 1.98 22.27 29.23
N ARG A 164 1.33 21.34 29.94
CA ARG A 164 0.93 20.04 29.41
C ARG A 164 -0.59 19.96 29.24
N GLY A 165 -1.02 19.32 28.17
CA GLY A 165 -2.41 18.92 27.96
C GLY A 165 -2.45 17.49 27.44
N SER A 166 -3.34 16.67 27.98
CA SER A 166 -3.62 15.32 27.49
C SER A 166 -5.07 15.20 27.08
N ARG A 167 -5.34 14.41 26.04
CA ARG A 167 -6.69 14.14 25.56
C ARG A 167 -6.85 12.67 25.25
N GLU A 168 -7.98 12.12 25.68
CA GLU A 168 -8.44 10.82 25.22
C GLU A 168 -9.15 10.97 23.88
N LEU A 169 -8.80 10.09 22.97
CA LEU A 169 -9.32 10.00 21.61
C LEU A 169 -10.24 8.79 21.53
N TRP A 170 -11.37 8.95 20.85
CA TRP A 170 -12.21 7.84 20.44
C TRP A 170 -12.97 8.22 19.19
N HIS A 171 -13.26 7.20 18.38
CA HIS A 171 -14.19 7.32 17.28
C HIS A 171 -14.88 5.98 17.03
N ARG A 172 -16.00 6.05 16.33
CA ARG A 172 -16.65 4.90 15.71
C ARG A 172 -17.22 5.31 14.37
N GLY A 173 -17.29 4.41 13.43
CA GLY A 173 -17.83 4.73 12.12
C GLY A 173 -18.24 3.52 11.31
N ILE A 174 -18.79 3.82 10.15
CA ILE A 174 -19.06 2.85 9.09
C ILE A 174 -18.56 3.42 7.78
N VAL A 175 -17.91 2.59 6.99
CA VAL A 175 -17.31 2.94 5.70
C VAL A 175 -17.75 1.94 4.66
N LEU A 176 -18.19 2.44 3.52
CA LEU A 176 -18.37 1.65 2.31
C LEU A 176 -17.26 2.02 1.34
N GLU A 177 -16.52 1.01 0.90
CA GLU A 177 -15.46 1.11 -0.09
C GLU A 177 -15.80 0.21 -1.27
N ASN A 178 -15.55 0.71 -2.48
CA ASN A 178 -15.71 -0.05 -3.70
C ASN A 178 -14.41 0.05 -4.50
N SER A 179 -13.86 -1.09 -4.87
CA SER A 179 -12.67 -1.20 -5.71
C SER A 179 -13.05 -1.80 -7.06
N VAL A 180 -12.61 -1.17 -8.15
CA VAL A 180 -12.89 -1.61 -9.52
C VAL A 180 -11.57 -1.73 -10.27
N LEU A 181 -11.35 -2.90 -10.86
CA LEU A 181 -10.19 -3.15 -11.70
C LEU A 181 -10.34 -2.39 -13.02
N VAL A 182 -9.30 -1.66 -13.40
CA VAL A 182 -9.21 -0.94 -14.68
C VAL A 182 -8.03 -1.47 -15.49
N PRO A 183 -7.98 -1.28 -16.83
CA PRO A 183 -7.00 -1.94 -17.70
C PRO A 183 -5.52 -1.80 -17.31
N ARG A 184 -5.15 -0.86 -16.44
CA ARG A 184 -3.80 -0.62 -15.94
C ARG A 184 -3.79 -0.26 -14.47
N GLY A 185 -4.66 -0.84 -13.66
CA GLY A 185 -4.73 -0.38 -12.28
C GLY A 185 -6.00 -0.70 -11.52
N LEU A 186 -6.19 0.07 -10.46
CA LEU A 186 -7.28 -0.04 -9.52
C LEU A 186 -7.86 1.34 -9.25
N VAL A 187 -9.19 1.44 -9.29
CA VAL A 187 -9.93 2.60 -8.80
C VAL A 187 -10.64 2.20 -7.53
N VAL A 188 -10.39 2.91 -6.44
CA VAL A 188 -11.07 2.75 -5.16
C VAL A 188 -11.88 4.00 -4.87
N ALA A 189 -13.15 3.85 -4.55
CA ALA A 189 -14.03 4.96 -4.21
C ALA A 189 -14.93 4.57 -3.04
N GLY A 190 -15.18 5.51 -2.15
CA GLY A 190 -15.97 5.21 -0.98
C GLY A 190 -16.40 6.42 -0.19
N GLY A 191 -17.10 6.12 0.89
CA GLY A 191 -17.53 7.12 1.84
C GLY A 191 -17.77 6.52 3.21
N GLY A 192 -17.65 7.37 4.23
CA GLY A 192 -17.77 6.95 5.61
C GLY A 192 -18.52 7.96 6.46
N LEU A 193 -19.17 7.47 7.49
CA LEU A 193 -19.79 8.25 8.54
C LEU A 193 -19.10 7.91 9.86
N TYR A 194 -18.73 8.93 10.62
CA TYR A 194 -18.00 8.76 11.87
C TYR A 194 -18.63 9.60 12.97
N GLU A 195 -18.56 9.08 14.19
CA GLU A 195 -18.86 9.79 15.42
C GLU A 195 -17.61 9.75 16.29
N GLY A 196 -17.20 10.89 16.81
CA GLY A 196 -16.08 10.97 17.73
C GLY A 196 -16.24 12.09 18.72
N ARG A 197 -15.23 12.30 19.56
CA ARG A 197 -15.28 13.29 20.64
C ARG A 197 -15.63 14.70 20.16
N ALA A 198 -15.19 15.10 18.97
CA ALA A 198 -15.38 16.44 18.46
C ALA A 198 -16.65 16.61 17.59
N GLY A 199 -17.44 15.54 17.42
CA GLY A 199 -18.74 15.53 16.74
C GLY A 199 -18.85 14.44 15.68
N SER A 200 -19.83 14.60 14.78
CA SER A 200 -20.04 13.73 13.63
C SER A 200 -19.25 14.21 12.42
N TYR A 201 -18.74 13.27 11.62
CA TYR A 201 -17.97 13.54 10.42
C TYR A 201 -18.48 12.69 9.26
N LYS A 202 -18.38 13.22 8.04
CA LYS A 202 -18.59 12.44 6.82
C LYS A 202 -17.35 12.53 5.95
N ARG A 203 -17.00 11.42 5.31
CA ARG A 203 -15.87 11.31 4.39
C ARG A 203 -16.37 10.83 3.05
N GLY A 204 -15.86 11.41 1.98
CA GLY A 204 -15.88 10.83 0.64
C GLY A 204 -14.45 10.75 0.12
N PHE A 205 -14.09 9.66 -0.53
CA PHE A 205 -12.73 9.47 -1.05
C PHE A 205 -12.73 8.77 -2.40
N LEU A 206 -11.67 9.06 -3.15
CA LEU A 206 -11.33 8.45 -4.42
C LEU A 206 -9.82 8.23 -4.46
N GLU A 207 -9.40 7.04 -4.83
CA GLU A 207 -8.02 6.68 -5.06
C GLU A 207 -7.90 5.96 -6.40
N TRP A 208 -6.96 6.42 -7.23
CA TRP A 208 -6.62 5.83 -8.51
C TRP A 208 -5.17 5.36 -8.47
N ILE A 209 -4.97 4.07 -8.64
CA ILE A 209 -3.65 3.44 -8.73
C ILE A 209 -3.48 2.99 -10.17
N LEU A 210 -2.55 3.60 -10.89
CA LEU A 210 -2.17 3.20 -12.24
C LEU A 210 -0.83 2.48 -12.18
N SER A 211 -0.75 1.31 -12.79
CA SER A 211 0.38 0.41 -12.81
C SER A 211 0.93 0.26 -14.23
N GLY A 212 2.24 0.23 -14.36
CA GLY A 212 2.98 0.14 -15.61
C GLY A 212 4.48 0.14 -15.32
N PRO A 213 5.33 0.73 -16.20
CA PRO A 213 6.74 0.96 -15.91
C PRO A 213 6.97 1.81 -14.65
N ALA A 214 5.98 2.62 -14.30
CA ALA A 214 5.85 3.33 -13.03
C ALA A 214 4.49 3.00 -12.41
N THR A 215 4.42 3.04 -11.08
CA THR A 215 3.16 3.11 -10.36
C THR A 215 2.85 4.56 -10.04
N VAL A 216 1.70 5.05 -10.49
CA VAL A 216 1.16 6.36 -10.15
C VAL A 216 -0.03 6.16 -9.22
N ARG A 217 -0.03 6.84 -8.08
CA ARG A 217 -1.15 6.87 -7.14
C ARG A 217 -1.69 8.28 -7.05
N VAL A 218 -2.98 8.46 -7.26
CA VAL A 218 -3.66 9.74 -7.09
C VAL A 218 -4.78 9.53 -6.09
N SER A 219 -4.87 10.34 -5.05
CA SER A 219 -5.95 10.29 -4.08
C SER A 219 -6.55 11.66 -3.85
N GLY A 220 -7.85 11.68 -3.61
CA GLY A 220 -8.62 12.87 -3.25
C GLY A 220 -9.67 12.52 -2.21
N GLU A 221 -9.81 13.38 -1.21
CA GLU A 221 -10.76 13.19 -0.12
C GLU A 221 -11.45 14.50 0.26
N ALA A 222 -12.72 14.39 0.62
CA ALA A 222 -13.51 15.46 1.19
C ALA A 222 -14.07 15.02 2.54
N TRP A 223 -13.90 15.87 3.55
CA TRP A 223 -14.35 15.67 4.92
C TRP A 223 -15.33 16.75 5.31
N ASP A 224 -16.58 16.39 5.56
CA ASP A 224 -17.56 17.25 6.24
C ASP A 224 -17.36 17.11 7.74
N THR A 225 -16.91 18.18 8.40
CA THR A 225 -16.56 18.19 9.81
C THR A 225 -17.40 19.23 10.57
N PRO A 226 -17.48 19.15 11.91
CA PRO A 226 -18.16 20.17 12.72
C PRO A 226 -17.57 21.59 12.58
N LEU A 227 -16.38 21.73 11.99
CA LEU A 227 -15.72 23.02 11.74
C LEU A 227 -15.82 23.47 10.28
N GLY A 228 -16.46 22.70 9.41
CA GLY A 228 -16.59 22.95 7.98
C GLY A 228 -16.02 21.84 7.12
N VAL A 229 -16.14 22.02 5.79
CA VAL A 229 -15.66 21.06 4.80
C VAL A 229 -14.18 21.25 4.55
N VAL A 230 -13.45 20.14 4.51
CA VAL A 230 -12.00 20.11 4.34
C VAL A 230 -11.63 19.13 3.24
N TYR A 231 -10.66 19.51 2.40
CA TYR A 231 -10.16 18.67 1.31
C TYR A 231 -8.73 18.22 1.58
N ALA A 232 -8.42 17.00 1.15
CA ALA A 232 -7.09 16.42 1.20
C ALA A 232 -6.85 15.57 -0.04
N GLY A 233 -5.61 15.20 -0.29
CA GLY A 233 -5.27 14.38 -1.44
C GLY A 233 -3.78 14.34 -1.70
N SER A 234 -3.36 13.39 -2.52
CA SER A 234 -1.95 13.20 -2.84
C SER A 234 -1.76 12.67 -4.25
N VAL A 235 -0.58 12.94 -4.81
CA VAL A 235 -0.06 12.30 -6.01
C VAL A 235 1.26 11.67 -5.63
N GLY A 236 1.40 10.38 -5.91
CA GLY A 236 2.60 9.59 -5.71
C GLY A 236 3.04 8.95 -7.02
N LEU A 237 4.36 8.87 -7.21
CA LEU A 237 5.02 8.16 -8.29
C LEU A 237 6.03 7.19 -7.66
N SER A 238 6.05 5.96 -8.15
CA SER A 238 7.01 4.93 -7.75
C SER A 238 7.57 4.24 -8.98
N LEU A 239 8.90 4.12 -9.04
CA LEU A 239 9.65 3.55 -10.14
C LEU A 239 10.62 2.50 -9.58
N SER A 240 10.44 1.24 -9.96
CA SER A 240 11.43 0.21 -9.68
C SER A 240 12.64 0.43 -10.59
N LEU A 241 13.84 0.49 -10.01
CA LEU A 241 15.10 0.59 -10.73
C LEU A 241 15.73 -0.80 -10.87
N TRP A 242 17.02 -0.86 -11.19
CA TRP A 242 17.78 -2.11 -11.19
C TRP A 242 17.84 -2.74 -9.79
N GLY A 243 17.67 -4.07 -9.72
CA GLY A 243 17.84 -4.83 -8.49
C GLY A 243 16.84 -4.44 -7.39
N PRO A 244 17.29 -4.18 -6.14
CA PRO A 244 16.42 -3.92 -5.00
C PRO A 244 15.98 -2.44 -4.85
N TRP A 245 16.34 -1.58 -5.80
CA TRP A 245 16.18 -0.13 -5.65
C TRP A 245 14.85 0.35 -6.22
N THR A 246 14.23 1.31 -5.52
CA THR A 246 13.01 1.99 -5.96
C THR A 246 13.17 3.49 -5.74
N VAL A 247 12.78 4.30 -6.71
CA VAL A 247 12.65 5.76 -6.52
C VAL A 247 11.18 6.10 -6.36
N ARG A 248 10.87 6.91 -5.35
CA ARG A 248 9.52 7.40 -5.10
C ARG A 248 9.51 8.90 -4.95
N ALA A 249 8.43 9.52 -5.38
CA ALA A 249 8.13 10.91 -5.09
C ALA A 249 6.65 11.01 -4.74
N ASP A 250 6.33 11.75 -3.70
CA ASP A 250 4.95 12.05 -3.34
C ASP A 250 4.78 13.52 -3.00
N GLY A 251 3.57 14.01 -3.22
CA GLY A 251 3.20 15.39 -2.92
C GLY A 251 1.70 15.49 -2.75
N GLY A 252 1.26 16.28 -1.78
CA GLY A 252 -0.16 16.36 -1.48
C GLY A 252 -0.48 17.28 -0.32
N ARG A 253 -1.77 17.39 -0.07
CA ARG A 253 -2.32 18.06 1.10
C ARG A 253 -2.69 17.00 2.12
N GLY A 254 -2.07 17.05 3.29
CA GLY A 254 -2.29 16.08 4.35
C GLY A 254 -3.75 16.01 4.80
N LEU A 255 -4.18 14.82 5.25
CA LEU A 255 -5.50 14.63 5.85
C LEU A 255 -5.67 15.59 7.03
N PRO A 256 -6.84 16.21 7.20
CA PRO A 256 -7.15 16.84 8.48
C PRO A 256 -7.16 15.72 9.52
N ASP A 257 -6.44 15.88 10.63
CA ASP A 257 -6.61 14.96 11.75
C ASP A 257 -7.90 15.38 12.49
N PRO A 258 -9.02 14.65 12.35
CA PRO A 258 -10.28 15.04 12.99
C PRO A 258 -10.19 14.93 14.53
N LEU A 259 -9.21 14.19 15.05
CA LEU A 259 -8.95 13.98 16.47
C LEU A 259 -8.08 15.11 17.06
N VAL A 260 -7.15 15.65 16.27
CA VAL A 260 -6.10 16.59 16.75
C VAL A 260 -6.30 18.02 16.24
N ARG A 261 -7.11 18.21 15.17
CA ARG A 261 -7.38 19.51 14.53
C ARG A 261 -6.10 20.21 14.05
N ALA A 262 -5.10 19.43 13.64
CA ALA A 262 -3.87 19.98 13.10
C ALA A 262 -4.17 20.74 11.77
N PRO A 263 -3.69 21.99 11.60
CA PRO A 263 -3.83 22.73 10.35
C PRO A 263 -3.18 21.98 9.19
N GLN A 264 -3.82 22.01 8.01
CA GLN A 264 -3.33 21.28 6.84
C GLN A 264 -2.22 22.01 6.10
N GLY A 265 -1.07 21.38 5.96
CA GLY A 265 0.02 21.83 5.09
C GLY A 265 0.03 21.11 3.73
N LEU A 266 0.69 21.73 2.75
CA LEU A 266 1.15 21.00 1.57
C LEU A 266 2.46 20.31 1.95
N GLN A 267 2.60 19.03 1.64
CA GLN A 267 3.82 18.28 1.86
C GLN A 267 4.23 17.59 0.57
N GLY A 268 5.52 17.39 0.39
CA GLY A 268 6.02 16.53 -0.67
C GLY A 268 7.48 16.16 -0.46
N GLY A 269 7.88 15.04 -1.02
CA GLY A 269 9.22 14.51 -0.83
C GLY A 269 9.62 13.51 -1.89
N GLY A 270 10.92 13.26 -1.94
CA GLY A 270 11.54 12.23 -2.78
C GLY A 270 12.26 11.22 -1.90
N PHE A 271 12.18 9.95 -2.29
CA PHE A 271 12.69 8.81 -1.54
C PHE A 271 13.42 7.84 -2.45
N LEU A 272 14.53 7.32 -1.95
CA LEU A 272 15.22 6.15 -2.47
C LEU A 272 14.98 4.99 -1.50
N GLY A 273 14.29 3.97 -1.99
CA GLY A 273 13.97 2.75 -1.27
C GLY A 273 14.92 1.62 -1.65
N LEU A 274 15.36 0.86 -0.64
CA LEU A 274 16.13 -0.37 -0.77
C LEU A 274 15.31 -1.53 -0.20
N ARG A 275 14.95 -2.49 -1.05
CA ARG A 275 14.35 -3.76 -0.60
C ARG A 275 15.42 -4.60 0.11
N LEU A 276 15.24 -4.79 1.41
CA LEU A 276 16.13 -5.55 2.29
C LEU A 276 15.83 -7.05 2.26
N LEU A 277 14.54 -7.40 2.30
CA LEU A 277 14.08 -8.78 2.36
C LEU A 277 12.91 -8.97 1.40
N ASP A 278 12.88 -10.14 0.79
CA ASP A 278 11.72 -10.67 0.08
C ASP A 278 11.11 -11.79 0.94
N LEU A 279 9.83 -11.66 1.25
CA LEU A 279 9.07 -12.57 2.11
C LEU A 279 8.04 -13.38 1.31
N ALA A 280 8.00 -13.22 -0.02
CA ALA A 280 7.20 -14.06 -0.90
C ALA A 280 7.70 -15.51 -0.85
N PRO A 281 6.80 -16.52 -0.85
CA PRO A 281 7.23 -17.90 -0.98
C PRO A 281 7.66 -18.17 -2.42
N GLY A 282 8.95 -18.19 -2.68
CA GLY A 282 9.52 -18.61 -3.97
C GLY A 282 11.05 -18.65 -3.92
N PRO A 283 11.70 -19.60 -4.60
CA PRO A 283 13.15 -19.74 -4.58
C PRO A 283 13.86 -18.62 -5.34
N ILE A 284 15.12 -18.38 -4.96
CA ILE A 284 16.05 -17.44 -5.60
C ILE A 284 16.35 -17.93 -7.02
N GLY A 285 15.72 -17.32 -8.02
CA GLY A 285 16.02 -17.48 -9.44
C GLY A 285 15.25 -16.45 -10.25
N SER A 286 15.78 -16.02 -11.40
CA SER A 286 15.16 -14.95 -12.19
C SER A 286 13.88 -15.46 -12.84
N THR A 287 12.73 -14.91 -12.45
CA THR A 287 11.54 -15.02 -13.27
C THR A 287 11.75 -14.12 -14.48
N SER A 288 11.34 -14.57 -15.66
CA SER A 288 11.33 -13.67 -16.81
C SER A 288 10.05 -13.83 -17.59
N VAL A 289 9.32 -12.72 -17.75
CA VAL A 289 8.27 -12.56 -18.76
C VAL A 289 8.85 -11.67 -19.84
N ARG A 290 9.12 -12.25 -21.02
CA ARG A 290 9.76 -11.54 -22.14
C ARG A 290 8.86 -11.58 -23.36
N VAL A 291 8.60 -10.41 -23.92
CA VAL A 291 8.04 -10.29 -25.26
C VAL A 291 9.15 -10.66 -26.26
N LEU A 292 8.94 -11.69 -27.08
CA LEU A 292 9.92 -12.19 -28.04
C LEU A 292 9.78 -11.53 -29.40
N GLU A 293 8.57 -11.58 -29.96
CA GLU A 293 8.23 -11.06 -31.29
C GLU A 293 6.85 -10.42 -31.20
N GLU A 294 6.71 -9.19 -31.69
CA GLU A 294 5.44 -8.46 -31.81
C GLU A 294 5.01 -8.40 -33.28
N ASP A 295 3.71 -8.52 -33.53
CA ASP A 295 3.09 -8.28 -34.83
C ASP A 295 1.65 -7.73 -34.63
N PRO A 296 0.92 -7.34 -35.70
CA PRO A 296 -0.39 -6.72 -35.58
C PRO A 296 -1.46 -7.57 -34.86
N ALA A 297 -1.27 -8.89 -34.80
CA ALA A 297 -2.17 -9.81 -34.11
C ALA A 297 -1.74 -10.12 -32.67
N GLY A 298 -0.69 -9.46 -32.16
CA GLY A 298 -0.22 -9.57 -30.78
C GLY A 298 1.27 -9.91 -30.69
N ALA A 299 1.68 -10.46 -29.56
CA ALA A 299 3.06 -10.82 -29.33
C ALA A 299 3.23 -12.24 -28.83
N MET A 300 4.33 -12.89 -29.23
CA MET A 300 4.78 -14.12 -28.60
C MET A 300 5.48 -13.78 -27.28
N VAL A 301 4.91 -14.23 -26.16
CA VAL A 301 5.44 -13.94 -24.82
C VAL A 301 5.98 -15.22 -24.21
N ALA A 302 7.23 -15.18 -23.77
CA ALA A 302 7.89 -16.26 -23.04
C ALA A 302 7.80 -16.00 -21.54
N PHE A 303 7.18 -16.94 -20.83
CA PHE A 303 7.16 -17.02 -19.38
C PHE A 303 8.20 -18.04 -18.93
N SER A 304 9.04 -17.67 -17.95
CA SER A 304 10.06 -18.54 -17.36
C SER A 304 10.08 -18.42 -15.84
N LEU A 305 10.16 -19.56 -15.16
CA LEU A 305 10.25 -19.71 -13.70
C LEU A 305 11.37 -20.71 -13.33
N PRO A 306 12.02 -20.56 -12.16
CA PRO A 306 13.02 -21.54 -11.69
C PRO A 306 12.42 -22.93 -11.51
N GLU A 307 13.11 -24.01 -11.92
CA GLU A 307 12.61 -25.39 -11.81
C GLU A 307 12.20 -25.78 -10.38
N ASN A 308 12.93 -25.30 -9.38
CA ASN A 308 12.68 -25.59 -7.97
C ASN A 308 11.52 -24.80 -7.35
N VAL A 309 10.69 -24.12 -8.14
CA VAL A 309 9.52 -23.36 -7.64
C VAL A 309 8.41 -24.28 -7.13
N GLY A 310 8.27 -25.47 -7.70
CA GLY A 310 7.25 -26.47 -7.34
C GLY A 310 7.20 -27.61 -8.35
N ASP A 311 6.29 -28.56 -8.13
CA ASP A 311 6.15 -29.79 -8.93
C ASP A 311 5.22 -29.63 -10.13
N SER A 312 4.32 -28.63 -10.09
CA SER A 312 3.37 -28.30 -11.14
C SER A 312 3.21 -26.80 -11.27
N VAL A 313 3.29 -26.26 -12.49
CA VAL A 313 3.24 -24.82 -12.74
C VAL A 313 2.34 -24.50 -13.92
N TRP A 314 1.43 -23.54 -13.71
CA TRP A 314 0.50 -23.04 -14.72
C TRP A 314 0.58 -21.51 -14.81
N VAL A 315 0.46 -20.97 -16.03
CA VAL A 315 0.21 -19.53 -16.23
C VAL A 315 -1.28 -19.31 -16.38
N ARG A 316 -1.81 -18.28 -15.71
CA ARG A 316 -3.19 -17.81 -15.86
C ARG A 316 -3.19 -16.31 -16.11
N GLY A 317 -4.05 -15.82 -17.00
CA GLY A 317 -4.19 -14.39 -17.23
C GLY A 317 -5.38 -14.03 -18.10
N SER A 318 -5.62 -12.73 -18.29
CA SER A 318 -6.78 -12.26 -19.07
C SER A 318 -6.73 -12.71 -20.54
N PHE A 319 -5.54 -12.93 -21.10
CA PHE A 319 -5.33 -13.46 -22.46
C PHE A 319 -5.70 -14.95 -22.62
N THR A 320 -5.90 -15.66 -21.51
CA THR A 320 -6.40 -17.05 -21.48
C THR A 320 -7.77 -17.14 -20.83
N ALA A 321 -8.46 -16.00 -20.64
CA ALA A 321 -9.68 -15.93 -19.83
C ALA A 321 -9.51 -16.59 -18.44
N TRP A 322 -8.31 -16.50 -17.87
CA TRP A 322 -7.90 -17.12 -16.60
C TRP A 322 -7.91 -18.66 -16.57
N GLU A 323 -8.06 -19.32 -17.71
CA GLU A 323 -7.81 -20.75 -17.84
C GLU A 323 -6.31 -21.05 -17.76
N GLY A 324 -5.95 -22.04 -16.93
CA GLY A 324 -4.57 -22.46 -16.77
C GLY A 324 -3.96 -22.96 -18.07
N ARG A 325 -2.69 -22.58 -18.30
CA ARG A 325 -1.82 -23.16 -19.32
C ARG A 325 -0.58 -23.75 -18.64
N ALA A 326 -0.44 -25.07 -18.72
CA ALA A 326 0.66 -25.78 -18.09
C ALA A 326 2.01 -25.35 -18.67
N MET A 327 2.97 -25.07 -17.80
CA MET A 327 4.37 -24.86 -18.16
C MET A 327 5.08 -26.21 -18.23
N ARG A 328 6.24 -26.26 -18.89
CA ARG A 328 7.09 -27.46 -18.94
C ARG A 328 8.50 -27.13 -18.52
N VAL A 329 9.17 -28.06 -17.86
CA VAL A 329 10.60 -27.90 -17.52
C VAL A 329 11.44 -28.08 -18.79
N GLU A 330 12.17 -27.04 -19.15
CA GLU A 330 13.10 -26.97 -20.27
C GLU A 330 14.36 -26.22 -19.81
N ASP A 331 15.55 -26.80 -20.02
CA ASP A 331 16.84 -26.24 -19.59
C ASP A 331 16.91 -25.86 -18.09
N GLY A 332 16.31 -26.67 -17.22
CA GLY A 332 16.29 -26.43 -15.78
C GLY A 332 15.40 -25.25 -15.35
N GLN A 333 14.41 -24.89 -16.18
CA GLN A 333 13.42 -23.86 -15.88
C GLN A 333 12.03 -24.26 -16.37
N TRP A 334 10.99 -23.91 -15.63
CA TRP A 334 9.63 -23.95 -16.15
C TRP A 334 9.47 -22.90 -17.24
N ARG A 335 9.06 -23.31 -18.44
CA ARG A 335 8.87 -22.43 -19.60
C ARG A 335 7.51 -22.61 -20.24
N LEU A 336 6.96 -21.51 -20.74
CA LEU A 336 5.80 -21.48 -21.61
C LEU A 336 5.94 -20.31 -22.60
N ARG A 337 5.67 -20.57 -23.87
CA ARG A 337 5.53 -19.52 -24.89
C ARG A 337 4.06 -19.45 -25.28
N LEU A 338 3.47 -18.27 -25.15
CA LEU A 338 2.07 -18.07 -25.47
C LEU A 338 1.90 -16.78 -26.26
N ARG A 339 1.02 -16.84 -27.27
CA ARG A 339 0.68 -15.68 -28.07
C ARG A 339 -0.39 -14.86 -27.35
N VAL A 340 -0.04 -13.62 -27.04
CA VAL A 340 -0.85 -12.68 -26.27
C VAL A 340 -1.34 -11.59 -27.24
N PRO A 341 -2.65 -11.35 -27.37
CA PRO A 341 -3.18 -10.28 -28.22
C PRO A 341 -2.65 -8.89 -27.83
N PRO A 342 -2.74 -7.87 -28.71
CA PRO A 342 -2.43 -6.50 -28.32
C PRO A 342 -3.38 -6.01 -27.21
N GLY A 343 -2.84 -5.29 -26.25
CA GLY A 343 -3.63 -4.80 -25.11
C GLY A 343 -2.86 -4.82 -23.80
N THR A 344 -3.57 -4.53 -22.70
CA THR A 344 -3.04 -4.73 -21.35
C THR A 344 -3.69 -5.93 -20.71
N HIS A 345 -2.85 -6.81 -20.17
CA HIS A 345 -3.23 -8.08 -19.60
C HIS A 345 -2.74 -8.20 -18.17
N HIS A 346 -3.58 -8.75 -17.29
CA HIS A 346 -3.15 -9.18 -15.96
C HIS A 346 -2.91 -10.69 -15.99
N PHE A 347 -1.90 -11.14 -15.25
CA PHE A 347 -1.54 -12.56 -15.17
C PHE A 347 -0.92 -12.91 -13.81
N GLY A 348 -0.83 -14.21 -13.54
CA GLY A 348 0.03 -14.76 -12.50
C GLY A 348 0.25 -16.25 -12.76
N PHE A 349 0.84 -16.91 -11.77
CA PHE A 349 1.16 -18.33 -11.84
C PHE A 349 0.37 -19.10 -10.79
N GLU A 350 0.11 -20.37 -11.06
CA GLU A 350 -0.37 -21.33 -10.08
C GLU A 350 0.69 -22.42 -9.95
N VAL A 351 1.26 -22.54 -8.76
CA VAL A 351 2.32 -23.50 -8.41
C VAL A 351 1.76 -24.47 -7.39
N ASP A 352 1.70 -25.76 -7.72
CA ASP A 352 1.16 -26.80 -6.83
C ASP A 352 -0.26 -26.53 -6.31
N GLY A 353 -1.06 -25.84 -7.13
CA GLY A 353 -2.44 -25.46 -6.83
C GLY A 353 -2.57 -24.13 -6.07
N ASP A 354 -1.45 -23.51 -5.67
CA ASP A 354 -1.41 -22.22 -4.99
C ASP A 354 -1.07 -21.08 -5.95
N TRP A 355 -1.73 -19.92 -5.76
CA TRP A 355 -1.41 -18.74 -6.55
C TRP A 355 -0.04 -18.15 -6.17
N TYR A 356 0.74 -17.81 -7.18
CA TYR A 356 2.09 -17.32 -7.06
C TYR A 356 2.35 -16.19 -8.05
N LEU A 357 2.89 -15.07 -7.56
CA LEU A 357 3.38 -13.99 -8.39
C LEU A 357 4.80 -13.61 -7.98
N PRO A 358 5.81 -13.87 -8.84
CA PRO A 358 7.19 -13.59 -8.51
C PRO A 358 7.45 -12.12 -8.15
N PRO A 359 8.40 -11.83 -7.25
CA PRO A 359 8.61 -10.48 -6.73
C PRO A 359 9.27 -9.50 -7.71
N ASP A 360 9.87 -10.03 -8.78
CA ASP A 360 10.55 -9.31 -9.85
C ASP A 360 9.63 -9.03 -11.06
N VAL A 361 8.38 -9.49 -11.03
CA VAL A 361 7.39 -9.16 -12.06
C VAL A 361 7.09 -7.66 -12.01
N PRO A 362 7.26 -6.90 -13.11
CA PRO A 362 6.91 -5.48 -13.14
C PRO A 362 5.38 -5.29 -13.18
N GLY A 363 4.92 -4.11 -12.74
CA GLY A 363 3.50 -3.74 -12.83
C GLY A 363 2.57 -4.59 -11.94
N ARG A 364 3.05 -5.02 -10.77
CA ARG A 364 2.22 -5.77 -9.79
C ARG A 364 1.03 -4.91 -9.36
N VAL A 365 -0.16 -5.48 -9.43
CA VAL A 365 -1.42 -4.85 -9.05
C VAL A 365 -2.25 -5.85 -8.27
N ALA A 366 -2.79 -5.43 -7.12
CA ALA A 366 -3.78 -6.24 -6.42
C ALA A 366 -5.09 -6.23 -7.22
N ASP A 367 -5.70 -7.39 -7.40
CA ASP A 367 -7.05 -7.52 -7.89
C ASP A 367 -8.09 -7.23 -6.79
N GLU A 368 -9.35 -7.31 -7.17
CA GLU A 368 -10.49 -7.07 -6.30
C GLU A 368 -10.65 -8.08 -5.14
N TRP A 369 -9.94 -9.21 -5.15
CA TRP A 369 -9.89 -10.18 -4.05
C TRP A 369 -8.69 -9.96 -3.12
N GLY A 370 -7.86 -8.93 -3.41
CA GLY A 370 -6.62 -8.65 -2.70
C GLY A 370 -5.47 -9.57 -3.12
N GLN A 371 -5.64 -10.30 -4.23
CA GLN A 371 -4.63 -11.18 -4.80
C GLN A 371 -3.78 -10.41 -5.81
N GLU A 372 -2.47 -10.58 -5.76
CA GLU A 372 -1.57 -9.83 -6.63
C GLU A 372 -1.41 -10.49 -8.01
N ASN A 373 -1.50 -9.66 -9.05
CA ASN A 373 -1.30 -10.01 -10.45
C ASN A 373 -0.21 -9.13 -11.07
N GLY A 374 0.53 -9.67 -12.04
CA GLY A 374 1.47 -8.92 -12.87
C GLY A 374 0.75 -8.24 -14.03
N THR A 375 1.21 -7.07 -14.45
CA THR A 375 0.70 -6.37 -15.64
C THR A 375 1.63 -6.57 -16.83
N LEU A 376 1.09 -7.08 -17.94
CA LEU A 376 1.75 -7.25 -19.23
C LEU A 376 1.11 -6.32 -20.26
N VAL A 377 1.89 -5.46 -20.89
CA VAL A 377 1.43 -4.59 -21.99
C VAL A 377 2.01 -5.12 -23.30
N VAL A 378 1.14 -5.42 -24.27
CA VAL A 378 1.50 -5.80 -25.64
C VAL A 378 1.06 -4.69 -26.58
N SER A 379 1.99 -4.17 -27.38
CA SER A 379 1.72 -3.07 -28.31
C SER A 379 0.90 -3.56 -29.51
N SER A 380 -0.01 -2.71 -30.01
CA SER A 380 -0.53 -2.83 -31.37
C SER A 380 0.29 -1.86 -32.23
N ASP A 381 1.13 -2.36 -33.12
CA ASP A 381 1.91 -1.50 -34.02
C ASP A 381 0.99 -0.73 -34.99
N ASP A 382 0.59 0.48 -34.61
CA ASP A 382 -0.08 1.46 -35.48
C ASP A 382 0.75 2.74 -35.66
N ASN A 383 2.05 2.73 -35.31
CA ASN A 383 2.92 3.91 -35.44
C ASN A 383 4.11 3.72 -36.39
N VAL A 384 3.88 3.07 -37.55
CA VAL A 384 4.79 3.18 -38.70
C VAL A 384 4.19 4.16 -39.71
N THR A 385 4.27 5.46 -39.41
CA THR A 385 4.15 6.50 -40.45
C THR A 385 5.53 6.88 -40.96
N GLY A 386 5.82 6.50 -42.20
CA GLY A 386 6.54 7.36 -43.14
C GLY A 386 8.05 7.16 -43.23
N GLY A 387 8.50 6.01 -43.73
CA GLY A 387 9.83 5.86 -44.33
C GLY A 387 9.70 5.26 -45.73
N THR A 388 9.83 6.09 -46.76
CA THR A 388 10.08 5.64 -48.15
C THR A 388 10.88 6.72 -48.87
N PRO A 389 11.69 6.33 -49.88
CA PRO A 389 13.13 6.14 -49.78
C PRO A 389 13.97 7.38 -50.07
#